data_AF-A0A0G3EK93-F1
#
_entry.id   AF-A0A0G3EK93-F1
#
_cell.length_a   1.000
_cell.length_b   1.000
_cell.length_c   1.000
_cell.angle_alpha   90.00
_cell.angle_beta   90.00
_cell.angle_gamma   90.00
#
_symmetry.space_group_name_H-M   'P 1'
#
loop_
_entity.id
_entity.type
_entity.pdbx_description
1 polymer ?
#
loop_
_entity_poly.entity_id
_entity_poly.type
_entity_poly.pdbx_seq_one_letter_code
_entity_poly.pdbx_strand_id
1 'polypeptide(L)' 'MRRDQVLRFARGVAVETSGGPVELRVYEQLGRGIEPLHYAVDADRRTLFVTHGQLGWALNRIEEA' A
#
# COMPACT_ATOMS: atom_id res chain seq x y z
N MET A 1 -6.64 16.54 2.20
CA MET A 1 -6.72 16.24 0.75
C MET A 1 -7.31 17.42 0.02
N ARG A 2 -6.80 17.75 -1.17
CA ARG A 2 -7.40 18.75 -2.06
C ARG A 2 -8.77 18.26 -2.54
N ARG A 3 -9.62 19.18 -3.00
CA ARG A 3 -11.02 18.90 -3.34
C ARG A 3 -11.20 17.88 -4.47
N ASP A 4 -10.19 17.72 -5.33
CA ASP A 4 -10.13 16.78 -6.44
C ASP A 4 -9.36 15.48 -6.12
N GLN A 5 -8.85 15.35 -4.89
CA GLN A 5 -8.15 14.16 -4.44
C GLN A 5 -9.14 13.15 -3.88
N VAL A 6 -9.03 11.91 -4.34
CA VAL A 6 -9.83 10.77 -3.85
C VAL A 6 -8.93 9.63 -3.44
N LEU A 7 -9.30 8.94 -2.36
CA LEU A 7 -8.68 7.68 -1.93
C LEU A 7 -9.61 6.57 -2.38
N ARG A 8 -9.12 5.69 -3.25
CA ARG A 8 -9.86 4.55 -3.77
C ARG A 8 -9.26 3.26 -3.23
N PHE A 9 -10.09 2.37 -2.70
CA PHE A 9 -9.64 1.02 -2.38
C PHE A 9 -9.21 0.29 -3.66
N ALA A 10 -8.01 -0.26 -3.64
CA ALA A 10 -7.44 -0.99 -4.77
C ALA A 10 -7.58 -2.50 -4.58
N ARG A 11 -7.05 -3.03 -3.47
CA ARG A 11 -7.06 -4.48 -3.15
C ARG A 11 -6.75 -4.76 -1.69
N GLY A 12 -7.09 -5.97 -1.24
CA GLY A 12 -6.54 -6.58 -0.02
C GLY A 12 -5.37 -7.49 -0.37
N VAL A 13 -4.36 -7.57 0.50
CA VAL A 13 -3.20 -8.47 0.34
C VAL A 13 -2.75 -9.00 1.69
N ALA A 14 -2.55 -10.32 1.80
CA ALA A 14 -1.87 -10.93 2.92
C ALA A 14 -0.35 -10.83 2.74
N VAL A 15 0.35 -10.34 3.76
CA VAL A 15 1.82 -10.29 3.82
C VAL A 15 2.29 -11.21 4.93
N GLU A 16 3.15 -12.16 4.59
CA GLU A 16 3.85 -12.97 5.60
C GLU A 16 4.87 -12.11 6.35
N THR A 17 4.78 -12.11 7.67
CA THR A 17 5.74 -11.45 8.56
C THR A 17 6.30 -12.46 9.55
N SER A 18 7.37 -12.10 10.26
CA SER A 18 7.91 -12.94 11.34
C SER A 18 6.91 -13.19 12.49
N GLY A 19 5.88 -12.36 12.61
CA GLY A 19 4.79 -12.52 13.58
C GLY A 19 3.56 -13.26 13.04
N GLY A 20 3.61 -13.76 11.81
CA GLY A 20 2.49 -14.38 11.11
C GLY A 20 1.91 -13.53 9.97
N PRO A 21 0.89 -14.03 9.26
CA PRO A 21 0.27 -13.33 8.14
C PRO A 21 -0.48 -12.09 8.62
N VAL A 22 -0.25 -10.96 7.93
CA VAL A 22 -0.94 -9.69 8.18
C VAL A 22 -1.73 -9.30 6.95
N GLU A 23 -3.03 -9.07 7.13
CA GLU A 23 -3.92 -8.57 6.08
C GLU A 23 -3.76 -7.06 5.93
N LEU A 24 -3.40 -6.62 4.72
CA LEU A 24 -3.26 -5.22 4.36
C LEU A 24 -4.34 -4.80 3.38
N ARG A 25 -4.86 -3.60 3.56
CA ARG A 25 -5.72 -2.92 2.58
C ARG A 25 -4.93 -1.85 1.86
N VAL A 26 -4.95 -1.89 0.54
CA VAL A 26 -4.24 -0.94 -0.30
C VAL A 26 -5.21 0.09 -0.85
N TYR A 27 -4.87 1.36 -0.70
CA TYR A 27 -5.59 2.48 -1.27
C TYR A 27 -4.71 3.26 -2.24
N GLU A 28 -5.31 3.70 -3.33
CA GLU A 28 -4.69 4.58 -4.31
C GLU A 28 -5.26 5.98 -4.14
N GLN A 29 -4.38 6.97 -3.95
CA GLN A 29 -4.76 8.35 -4.06
C GLN A 29 -4.67 8.79 -5.51
N LEU A 30 -5.80 9.26 -6.02
CA LEU A 30 -5.95 9.79 -7.36
C LEU A 30 -6.32 11.27 -7.27
N GLY A 31 -5.96 12.05 -8.29
CA GLY A 31 -6.35 13.46 -8.45
C GLY A 31 -5.55 14.12 -9.56
N ARG A 32 -5.90 15.35 -9.92
CA ARG A 32 -5.32 15.99 -11.11
C ARG A 32 -3.91 16.48 -10.82
N GLY A 33 -2.95 16.08 -11.67
CA GLY A 33 -1.56 16.54 -11.56
C GLY A 33 -0.80 16.00 -10.35
N ILE A 34 -1.22 14.84 -9.84
CA ILE A 34 -0.57 14.15 -8.73
C ILE A 34 -0.06 12.81 -9.24
N GLU A 35 1.17 12.50 -8.88
CA GLU A 35 1.67 11.14 -9.01
C GLU A 35 0.89 10.23 -8.06
N PRO A 36 0.41 9.04 -8.50
CA PRO A 36 -0.34 8.14 -7.65
C PRO A 36 0.44 7.76 -6.39
N LEU A 37 -0.20 7.96 -5.24
CA LEU A 37 0.30 7.49 -3.94
C LEU A 37 -0.46 6.25 -3.54
N HIS A 38 0.26 5.23 -3.11
CA HIS A 38 -0.32 4.00 -2.61
C HIS A 38 -0.13 3.91 -1.10
N TYR A 39 -1.20 3.63 -0.38
CA TYR A 39 -1.22 3.47 1.07
C TYR A 39 -1.55 2.02 1.39
N ALA A 40 -0.66 1.33 2.09
CA ALA A 40 -0.96 0.03 2.68
C ALA A 40 -1.25 0.22 4.16
N VAL A 41 -2.44 -0.21 4.59
CA VAL A 41 -2.87 -0.09 5.99
C VAL A 41 -3.26 -1.44 6.57
N ASP A 42 -3.07 -1.61 7.87
CA ASP A 42 -3.51 -2.78 8.62
C ASP A 42 -5.03 -2.76 8.93
N ALA A 43 -5.50 -3.77 9.68
CA ALA A 43 -6.88 -3.87 10.12
C ALA A 43 -7.35 -2.67 10.97
N ASP A 44 -6.44 -2.04 11.71
CA ASP A 44 -6.68 -0.86 12.54
C ASP A 44 -6.57 0.46 11.74
N ARG A 45 -6.37 0.37 10.43
CA ARG A 45 -6.17 1.49 9.50
C ARG A 45 -4.90 2.30 9.77
N ARG A 46 -3.91 1.70 10.42
CA ARG A 46 -2.58 2.32 10.57
C ARG A 46 -1.82 2.16 9.27
N THR A 47 -1.26 3.25 8.78
CA THR A 47 -0.41 3.23 7.58
C THR A 47 0.90 2.54 7.90
N LEU A 48 1.17 1.45 7.19
CA LEU A 48 2.45 0.74 7.29
C LEU A 48 3.42 1.20 6.20
N PHE A 49 2.91 1.46 4.99
CA PHE A 49 3.73 1.87 3.85
C PHE A 49 3.03 2.94 3.02
N VAL A 50 3.82 3.89 2.51
CA VAL A 50 3.41 4.88 1.50
C VAL A 50 4.43 4.84 0.38
N THR A 51 3.98 4.64 -0.86
CA THR A 51 4.87 4.65 -2.03
C THR A 51 4.38 5.61 -3.09
N HIS A 52 5.33 6.31 -3.72
CA HIS A 52 5.11 7.09 -4.93
C HIS A 52 5.25 6.18 -6.16
N GLY A 53 4.36 6.29 -7.14
CA GLY A 53 4.45 5.50 -8.37
C GLY A 53 3.87 4.09 -8.22
N GLN A 54 4.55 3.05 -8.70
CA GLN A 54 4.07 1.66 -8.61
C GLN A 54 4.57 0.99 -7.33
N LEU A 55 3.66 0.37 -6.58
CA LEU A 55 4.03 -0.56 -5.50
C LEU A 55 4.53 -1.86 -6.17
N GLY A 56 5.80 -1.85 -6.57
CA GLY A 56 6.49 -3.00 -7.15
C GLY A 56 6.79 -4.01 -6.05
N TRP A 57 6.02 -5.10 -6.00
CA TRP A 57 6.34 -6.24 -5.14
C TRP A 57 7.47 -7.04 -5.80
N ALA A 58 8.66 -6.46 -5.81
CA ALA A 58 9.92 -7.18 -5.94
C ALA A 58 10.46 -7.50 -4.53
N LEU A 59 9.58 -7.90 -3.61
CA LEU A 59 9.95 -8.59 -2.37
C LEU A 59 9.82 -10.12 -2.53
N ASN A 60 9.72 -10.61 -3.77
CA ASN A 60 9.98 -12.00 -4.08
C ASN A 60 11.50 -12.20 -4.05
N ARG A 61 12.01 -12.81 -2.98
CA ARG A 61 13.42 -13.04 -2.58
C ARG A 61 14.08 -11.92 -1.77
N ILE A 62 13.94 -12.03 -0.45
CA ILE A 62 15.13 -11.98 0.40
C ILE A 62 15.74 -13.38 0.26
N GLU A 63 16.72 -13.57 -0.63
CA GLU A 63 17.62 -14.71 -0.47
C GLU A 63 18.55 -14.35 0.68
N GLU A 64 18.40 -15.07 1.79
CA GLU A 64 19.44 -15.11 2.82
C GLU A 64 20.73 -15.63 2.16
N ALA A 65 21.80 -14.84 2.27
CA ALA A 65 23.16 -15.22 1.85
C ALA A 65 23.86 -16.02 2.95
#